data_AF-A0A1M3Q4R0-F1
#
_entry.id   AF-A0A1M3Q4R0-F1
#
_cell.length_a   1.000
_cell.length_b   1.000
_cell.length_c   1.000
_cell.angle_alpha   90.00
_cell.angle_beta   90.00
_cell.angle_gamma   90.00
#
_symmetry.space_group_name_H-M   'P 1'
#
loop_
_entity.id
_entity.type
_entity.pdbx_description
1 polymer ?
#
loop_
_entity_poly.entity_id
_entity_poly.type
_entity_poly.pdbx_seq_one_letter_code
_entity_poly.pdbx_strand_id
1 'polypeptide(L)'
;MNENRTLALIAPAFLVIGVFMVLPLCIAVVYSFMTANPYGGVSMPLTFDAYVQFLFRRDFDDSLMFSWSYVIIIIRSIYLAAATTIFCLMLGLPVAWYIVCQSLQRRRILLFFVTLPFWINTLIRTYCWVLILRDEGLANNFLKSLGIITDPLPLLYNDGSILLGLVYTFLPFMILPVYSTLERIDPRLIEVAYDLYANRYAVFRRVIWPLAKPGALVGASIVFAPALGSFLAPDLLGGGKRLLIGSLVQMQFTTSRNWPFGAALSIVVTIGVLLIFLARSRKVKEEGRP
;
A
#
# COMPACT_ATOMS: atom_id res chain seq x y z
N MET A 1 24.88 14.89 28.82
CA MET A 1 24.09 15.85 28.00
C MET A 1 22.69 15.87 28.60
N ASN A 2 22.25 16.98 29.20
CA ASN A 2 20.99 17.00 29.96
C ASN A 2 19.80 16.72 29.05
N GLU A 3 18.98 15.73 29.42
CA GLU A 3 17.77 15.31 28.71
C GLU A 3 16.86 16.49 28.36
N ASN A 4 16.74 17.48 29.25
CA ASN A 4 15.98 18.72 29.02
C ASN A 4 16.55 19.63 27.92
N ARG A 5 17.87 19.63 27.68
CA ARG A 5 18.49 20.39 26.58
C ARG A 5 18.27 19.68 25.24
N THR A 6 18.33 18.35 25.23
CA THR A 6 18.01 17.54 24.04
C THR A 6 16.53 17.70 23.67
N LEU A 7 15.62 17.67 24.65
CA LEU A 7 14.20 17.92 24.43
C LEU A 7 13.93 19.33 23.88
N ALA A 8 14.58 20.37 24.43
CA ALA A 8 14.42 21.74 23.92
C ALA A 8 14.93 21.92 22.48
N LEU A 9 15.98 21.17 22.09
CA LEU A 9 16.53 21.22 20.72
C LEU A 9 15.64 20.50 19.69
N ILE A 10 14.93 19.45 20.08
CA ILE A 10 14.05 18.69 19.16
C ILE A 10 12.59 19.20 19.23
N ALA A 11 12.22 19.96 20.26
CA ALA A 11 10.88 20.50 20.44
C ALA A 11 10.32 21.27 19.23
N PRO A 12 11.06 22.17 18.54
CA PRO A 12 10.54 22.87 17.38
C PRO A 12 10.18 21.93 16.22
N ALA A 13 11.03 20.92 15.98
CA ALA A 13 10.80 19.92 14.94
C ALA A 13 9.59 19.04 15.25
N PHE A 14 9.46 18.56 16.50
CA PHE A 14 8.29 17.80 16.94
C PHE A 14 7.00 18.62 16.90
N LEU A 15 7.07 19.91 17.25
CA LEU A 15 5.91 20.79 17.21
C LEU A 15 5.46 21.01 15.77
N VAL A 16 6.37 21.34 14.85
CA VAL A 16 6.03 21.53 13.43
C VAL A 16 5.46 20.24 12.83
N ILE A 17 6.13 19.09 13.01
CA ILE A 17 5.65 17.81 12.49
C ILE A 17 4.30 17.44 13.12
N GLY A 18 4.18 17.60 14.44
CA GLY A 18 2.96 17.30 15.19
C GLY A 18 1.78 18.16 14.72
N VAL A 19 1.95 19.47 14.63
CA VAL A 19 0.89 20.38 14.19
C VAL A 19 0.48 20.06 12.75
N PHE A 20 1.41 19.99 11.79
CA PHE A 20 1.06 19.79 10.38
C PHE A 20 0.55 18.39 10.06
N MET A 21 0.84 17.37 10.89
CA MET A 21 0.31 16.02 10.71
C MET A 21 -1.01 15.81 11.45
N VAL A 22 -1.13 16.30 12.69
CA VAL A 22 -2.31 16.09 13.53
C VAL A 22 -3.45 17.03 13.14
N LEU A 23 -3.15 18.28 12.76
CA LEU A 23 -4.18 19.25 12.42
C LEU A 23 -5.08 18.81 11.24
N PRO A 24 -4.56 18.32 10.10
CA PRO A 24 -5.42 17.81 9.02
C PRO A 24 -6.25 16.59 9.44
N LEU A 25 -5.71 15.72 10.31
CA LEU A 25 -6.44 14.58 10.85
C LEU A 25 -7.58 15.05 11.76
N CYS A 26 -7.34 16.02 12.63
CA CYS A 26 -8.37 16.64 13.45
C CYS A 26 -9.46 17.30 12.60
N ILE A 27 -9.07 18.02 11.53
CA ILE A 27 -10.03 18.62 10.59
C ILE A 27 -10.88 17.54 9.93
N ALA A 28 -10.28 16.44 9.48
CA ALA A 28 -11.01 15.31 8.91
C ALA A 28 -12.00 14.71 9.93
N VAL A 29 -11.59 14.55 11.20
CA VAL A 29 -12.46 14.09 12.29
C VAL A 29 -13.61 15.05 12.55
N VAL A 30 -13.38 16.36 12.52
CA VAL A 30 -14.48 17.32 12.67
C VAL A 30 -15.43 17.24 11.48
N TYR A 31 -14.90 17.21 10.26
CA TYR A 31 -15.70 17.18 9.04
C TYR A 31 -16.54 15.91 8.91
N SER A 32 -16.07 14.77 9.42
CA SER A 32 -16.85 13.52 9.37
C SER A 32 -18.12 13.55 10.22
N PHE A 33 -18.20 14.47 11.18
CA PHE A 33 -19.41 14.72 11.96
C PHE A 33 -20.22 15.90 11.44
N MET A 34 -19.82 16.59 10.37
CA MET A 34 -20.59 17.74 9.84
C MET A 34 -21.65 17.28 8.83
N THR A 35 -22.65 18.12 8.56
CA THR A 35 -23.64 17.84 7.50
C THR A 35 -23.11 18.25 6.12
N ALA A 36 -23.49 17.48 5.10
CA ALA A 36 -23.14 17.80 3.72
C ALA A 36 -24.00 18.97 3.22
N ASN A 37 -23.35 20.02 2.72
CA ASN A 37 -24.05 21.15 2.12
C ASN A 37 -24.49 20.79 0.68
N PRO A 38 -25.75 21.02 0.28
CA PRO A 38 -26.23 20.78 -1.09
C PRO A 38 -25.42 21.47 -2.20
N TYR A 39 -24.79 22.61 -1.88
CA TYR A 39 -23.94 23.36 -2.83
C TYR A 39 -22.44 22.94 -2.76
N GLY A 40 -22.13 21.96 -1.92
CA GLY A 40 -20.77 21.46 -1.66
C GLY A 40 -20.17 22.03 -0.38
N GLY A 41 -19.33 21.21 0.26
CA GLY A 41 -18.66 21.56 1.51
C GLY A 41 -19.41 21.07 2.76
N VAL A 42 -19.11 21.71 3.89
CA VAL A 42 -19.60 21.31 5.21
C VAL A 42 -20.51 22.39 5.81
N SER A 43 -21.60 21.98 6.45
CA SER A 43 -22.46 22.84 7.26
C SER A 43 -22.61 22.27 8.66
N MET A 44 -22.94 23.13 9.63
CA MET A 44 -23.53 22.69 10.89
C MET A 44 -25.02 22.37 10.67
N PRO A 45 -25.66 21.46 11.43
CA PRO A 45 -25.25 20.86 12.71
C PRO A 45 -24.28 19.66 12.60
N LEU A 46 -23.80 19.19 13.75
CA LEU A 46 -23.07 17.93 13.83
C LEU A 46 -24.04 16.74 13.74
N THR A 47 -23.77 15.77 12.87
CA THR A 47 -24.58 14.57 12.66
C THR A 47 -23.72 13.32 12.47
N PHE A 48 -24.32 12.16 12.72
CA PHE A 48 -23.71 10.85 12.44
C PHE A 48 -24.11 10.30 11.05
N ASP A 49 -24.76 11.12 10.22
CA ASP A 49 -25.35 10.71 8.95
C ASP A 49 -24.30 10.11 7.99
N ALA A 50 -23.09 10.64 7.98
CA ALA A 50 -21.99 10.12 7.17
C ALA A 50 -21.60 8.67 7.56
N TYR A 51 -21.68 8.32 8.84
CA TYR A 51 -21.41 6.96 9.33
C TYR A 51 -22.61 6.03 9.14
N VAL A 52 -23.83 6.56 9.23
CA VAL A 52 -25.05 5.80 8.90
C VAL A 52 -25.05 5.46 7.41
N GLN A 53 -24.71 6.42 6.54
CA GLN A 53 -24.60 6.27 5.08
C GLN A 53 -23.65 5.13 4.66
N PHE A 54 -22.67 4.81 5.50
CA PHE A 54 -21.71 3.75 5.25
C PHE A 54 -22.34 2.35 5.28
N LEU A 55 -23.27 2.10 6.20
CA LEU A 55 -23.96 0.81 6.35
C LEU A 55 -25.37 0.82 5.76
N PHE A 56 -26.02 1.97 5.74
CA PHE A 56 -27.41 2.13 5.37
C PHE A 56 -27.59 3.21 4.31
N ARG A 57 -28.25 2.86 3.22
CA ARG A 57 -28.73 3.81 2.21
C ARG A 57 -30.16 4.19 2.57
N ARG A 58 -30.47 5.49 2.60
CA ARG A 58 -31.86 5.97 2.67
C ARG A 58 -32.50 5.71 1.31
N ASP A 59 -33.57 4.93 1.30
CA ASP A 59 -34.39 4.73 0.10
C ASP A 59 -35.37 5.90 -0.09
N PHE A 60 -36.11 5.93 -1.20
CA PHE A 60 -37.05 7.02 -1.52
C PHE A 60 -38.16 7.24 -0.45
N ASP A 61 -38.40 6.26 0.41
CA ASP A 61 -39.37 6.30 1.52
C ASP A 61 -38.71 6.58 2.89
N ASP A 62 -37.50 7.14 2.90
CA ASP A 62 -36.67 7.40 4.09
C ASP A 62 -36.34 6.16 4.96
N SER A 63 -36.69 4.96 4.50
CA SER A 63 -36.31 3.70 5.14
C SER A 63 -34.81 3.41 4.96
N LEU A 64 -34.17 2.91 6.02
CA LEU A 64 -32.75 2.57 6.04
C LEU A 64 -32.55 1.15 5.48
N MET A 65 -32.07 1.05 4.25
CA MET A 65 -31.71 -0.24 3.63
C MET A 65 -30.22 -0.50 3.77
N PHE A 66 -29.84 -1.69 4.23
CA PHE A 66 -28.43 -2.06 4.37
C PHE A 66 -27.75 -2.14 2.98
N SER A 67 -26.70 -1.34 2.76
CA SER A 67 -25.98 -1.29 1.49
C SER A 67 -24.65 -2.05 1.57
N TRP A 68 -24.59 -3.21 0.91
CA TRP A 68 -23.35 -4.00 0.80
C TRP A 68 -22.28 -3.34 -0.08
N SER A 69 -22.62 -2.31 -0.86
CA SER A 69 -21.75 -1.74 -1.88
C SER A 69 -20.43 -1.20 -1.32
N TYR A 70 -20.46 -0.43 -0.23
CA TYR A 70 -19.26 0.13 0.39
C TYR A 70 -18.40 -0.94 1.07
N VAL A 71 -19.03 -1.93 1.71
CA VAL A 71 -18.35 -3.06 2.33
C VAL A 71 -17.59 -3.88 1.27
N ILE A 72 -18.21 -4.13 0.12
CA ILE A 72 -17.56 -4.82 -1.01
C ILE A 72 -16.33 -4.04 -1.51
N ILE A 73 -16.43 -2.72 -1.63
CA ILE A 73 -15.29 -1.86 -2.04
C ILE A 73 -14.13 -1.99 -1.04
N ILE A 74 -14.42 -2.01 0.26
CA ILE A 74 -13.40 -2.16 1.31
C ILE A 74 -12.74 -3.53 1.24
N ILE A 75 -13.54 -4.61 1.24
CA ILE A 75 -13.02 -5.97 1.20
C ILE A 75 -12.14 -6.16 -0.04
N ARG A 76 -12.59 -5.64 -1.19
CA ARG A 76 -11.79 -5.67 -2.42
C ARG A 76 -10.50 -4.87 -2.31
N SER A 77 -10.53 -3.70 -1.68
CA SER A 77 -9.34 -2.87 -1.47
C SER A 77 -8.33 -3.56 -0.55
N ILE A 78 -8.81 -4.19 0.53
CA ILE A 78 -7.98 -4.99 1.44
C ILE A 78 -7.40 -6.19 0.70
N TYR A 79 -8.22 -6.90 -0.09
CA TYR A 79 -7.79 -8.05 -0.88
C TYR A 79 -6.68 -7.66 -1.85
N LEU A 80 -6.88 -6.59 -2.64
CA LEU A 80 -5.86 -6.13 -3.59
C LEU A 80 -4.60 -5.62 -2.87
N ALA A 81 -4.73 -4.85 -1.79
CA ALA A 81 -3.57 -4.40 -1.02
C ALA A 81 -2.78 -5.57 -0.41
N ALA A 82 -3.47 -6.59 0.11
CA ALA A 82 -2.85 -7.81 0.61
C ALA A 82 -2.18 -8.60 -0.52
N ALA A 83 -2.86 -8.78 -1.65
CA ALA A 83 -2.30 -9.43 -2.83
C ALA A 83 -1.05 -8.70 -3.33
N THR A 84 -1.09 -7.37 -3.47
CA THR A 84 0.08 -6.54 -3.81
C THR A 84 1.22 -6.79 -2.83
N THR A 85 0.93 -6.79 -1.52
CA THR A 85 1.94 -7.02 -0.49
C THR A 85 2.59 -8.39 -0.63
N ILE A 86 1.80 -9.44 -0.87
CA ILE A 86 2.27 -10.81 -1.08
C ILE A 86 3.14 -10.89 -2.34
N PHE A 87 2.69 -10.36 -3.48
CA PHE A 87 3.47 -10.36 -4.71
C PHE A 87 4.76 -9.53 -4.57
N CYS A 88 4.71 -8.37 -3.93
CA CYS A 88 5.90 -7.59 -3.63
C CYS A 88 6.88 -8.36 -2.74
N LEU A 89 6.41 -9.14 -1.76
CA LEU A 89 7.27 -9.98 -0.93
C LEU A 89 7.86 -11.15 -1.72
N MET A 90 7.04 -11.84 -2.52
CA MET A 90 7.45 -12.96 -3.34
C MET A 90 8.52 -12.57 -4.37
N LEU A 91 8.42 -11.37 -4.96
CA LEU A 91 9.40 -10.84 -5.91
C LEU A 91 10.56 -10.12 -5.21
N GLY A 92 10.26 -9.35 -4.17
CA GLY A 92 11.21 -8.50 -3.48
C GLY A 92 12.22 -9.27 -2.65
N LEU A 93 11.83 -10.40 -2.04
CA LEU A 93 12.74 -11.23 -1.25
C LEU A 93 13.84 -11.88 -2.12
N PRO A 94 13.54 -12.57 -3.24
CA PRO A 94 14.56 -13.08 -4.15
C PRO A 94 15.47 -11.98 -4.71
N VAL A 95 14.91 -10.82 -5.07
CA VAL A 95 15.70 -9.69 -5.58
C VAL A 95 16.64 -9.15 -4.51
N ALA A 96 16.14 -8.91 -3.30
CA ALA A 96 16.96 -8.44 -2.18
C ALA A 96 18.07 -9.45 -1.82
N TRP A 97 17.74 -10.75 -1.80
CA TRP A 97 18.70 -11.82 -1.60
C TRP A 97 19.80 -11.80 -2.67
N TYR A 98 19.42 -11.76 -3.94
CA TYR A 98 20.35 -11.69 -5.05
C TYR A 98 21.30 -10.49 -4.93
N ILE A 99 20.77 -9.32 -4.58
CA ILE A 99 21.56 -8.09 -4.40
C ILE A 99 22.61 -8.24 -3.28
N VAL A 100 22.27 -8.87 -2.16
CA VAL A 100 23.20 -9.07 -1.03
C VAL A 100 24.33 -10.05 -1.39
N CYS A 101 24.07 -11.03 -2.26
CA CYS A 101 25.09 -11.96 -2.73
C CYS A 101 26.08 -11.36 -3.77
N GLN A 102 25.89 -10.12 -4.23
CA GLN A 102 26.78 -9.49 -5.21
C GLN A 102 27.94 -8.72 -4.56
N SER A 103 28.98 -8.43 -5.36
CA SER A 103 30.07 -7.53 -4.95
C SER A 103 29.57 -6.13 -4.63
N LEU A 104 30.30 -5.40 -3.77
CA LEU A 104 29.90 -4.09 -3.25
C LEU A 104 29.55 -3.07 -4.36
N GLN A 105 30.29 -3.08 -5.47
CA GLN A 105 30.03 -2.20 -6.63
C GLN A 105 28.74 -2.57 -7.35
N ARG A 106 28.53 -3.85 -7.66
CA ARG A 106 27.31 -4.34 -8.32
C ARG A 106 26.07 -4.08 -7.46
N ARG A 107 26.21 -4.24 -6.16
CA ARG A 107 25.17 -3.96 -5.18
C ARG A 107 24.65 -2.53 -5.25
N ARG A 108 25.56 -1.54 -5.29
CA ARG A 108 25.22 -0.12 -5.46
C ARG A 108 24.46 0.14 -6.76
N ILE A 109 24.89 -0.48 -7.87
CA ILE A 109 24.26 -0.34 -9.19
C ILE A 109 22.85 -0.97 -9.18
N LEU A 110 22.70 -2.16 -8.60
CA LEU A 110 21.39 -2.84 -8.52
C LEU A 110 20.40 -2.07 -7.64
N LEU A 111 20.85 -1.54 -6.49
CA LEU A 111 20.00 -0.68 -5.66
C LEU A 111 19.63 0.61 -6.38
N PHE A 112 20.54 1.20 -7.15
CA PHE A 112 20.23 2.34 -7.99
C PHE A 112 19.08 2.01 -8.97
N PHE A 113 19.13 0.88 -9.67
CA PHE A 113 18.04 0.43 -10.53
C PHE A 113 16.71 0.20 -9.77
N VAL A 114 16.76 -0.35 -8.55
CA VAL A 114 15.56 -0.51 -7.72
C VAL A 114 14.93 0.83 -7.36
N THR A 115 15.75 1.87 -7.13
CA THR A 115 15.26 3.22 -6.79
C THR A 115 14.89 4.07 -8.01
N LEU A 116 15.33 3.70 -9.21
CA LEU A 116 15.10 4.43 -10.46
C LEU A 116 13.62 4.79 -10.70
N PRO A 117 12.63 3.90 -10.43
CA PRO A 117 11.21 4.24 -10.62
C PRO A 117 10.71 5.41 -9.76
N PHE A 118 11.42 5.79 -8.69
CA PHE A 118 11.06 6.94 -7.84
C PHE A 118 11.38 8.29 -8.48
N TRP A 119 12.28 8.33 -9.46
CA TRP A 119 12.70 9.56 -10.12
C TRP A 119 11.70 10.02 -11.18
N ILE A 120 10.77 9.14 -11.55
CA ILE A 120 9.73 9.40 -12.55
C ILE A 120 8.40 9.62 -11.83
N ASN A 121 7.62 10.59 -12.30
CA ASN A 121 6.29 10.85 -11.78
C ASN A 121 5.39 9.59 -11.90
N THR A 122 4.70 9.25 -10.81
CA THR A 122 3.85 8.05 -10.75
C THR A 122 2.70 8.08 -11.76
N LEU A 123 2.11 9.26 -12.04
CA LEU A 123 1.03 9.41 -13.01
C LEU A 123 1.52 9.05 -14.42
N ILE A 124 2.65 9.61 -14.86
CA ILE A 124 3.25 9.31 -16.19
C ILE A 124 3.49 7.81 -16.31
N ARG A 125 4.07 7.22 -15.27
CA ARG A 125 4.40 5.81 -15.19
C ARG A 125 3.16 4.90 -15.30
N THR A 126 2.05 5.27 -14.66
CA THR A 126 0.78 4.55 -14.78
C THR A 126 0.18 4.69 -16.18
N TYR A 127 0.27 5.85 -16.82
CA TYR A 127 -0.14 6.02 -18.23
C TYR A 127 0.69 5.17 -19.19
N CYS A 128 2.00 5.03 -18.97
CA CYS A 128 2.82 4.10 -19.76
C CYS A 128 2.28 2.67 -19.68
N TRP A 129 1.86 2.22 -18.48
CA TRP A 129 1.22 0.90 -18.33
C TRP A 129 -0.11 0.80 -19.07
N VAL A 130 -0.93 1.85 -19.09
CA VAL A 130 -2.16 1.91 -19.91
C VAL A 130 -1.82 1.69 -21.40
N LEU A 131 -0.80 2.38 -21.92
CA LEU A 131 -0.36 2.24 -23.31
C LEU A 131 0.20 0.86 -23.64
N ILE A 132 0.85 0.20 -22.68
CA ILE A 132 1.39 -1.15 -22.83
C ILE A 132 0.27 -2.20 -22.83
N LEU A 133 -0.71 -2.06 -21.95
CA LEU A 133 -1.74 -3.07 -21.65
C LEU A 133 -3.03 -2.94 -22.47
N ARG A 134 -3.25 -1.82 -23.17
CA ARG A 134 -4.41 -1.67 -24.06
C ARG A 134 -4.41 -2.73 -25.18
N ASP A 135 -5.56 -2.89 -25.85
CA ASP A 135 -5.75 -3.91 -26.89
C ASP A 135 -4.73 -3.77 -28.04
N GLU A 136 -4.46 -2.54 -28.48
CA GLU A 136 -3.42 -2.18 -29.47
C GLU A 136 -2.08 -1.77 -28.81
N GLY A 137 -1.81 -2.35 -27.64
CA GLY A 137 -0.63 -2.06 -26.82
C GLY A 137 0.56 -2.96 -27.14
N LEU A 138 1.72 -2.59 -26.59
CA LEU A 138 2.97 -3.36 -26.77
C LEU A 138 2.83 -4.82 -26.31
N ALA A 139 2.10 -5.09 -25.23
CA ALA A 139 1.95 -6.45 -24.69
C ALA A 139 1.18 -7.36 -25.66
N ASN A 140 0.00 -6.93 -26.12
CA ASN A 140 -0.82 -7.69 -27.06
C ASN A 140 -0.13 -7.84 -28.42
N ASN A 141 0.52 -6.79 -28.93
CA ASN A 141 1.26 -6.87 -30.19
C ASN A 141 2.45 -7.82 -30.12
N PHE A 142 3.16 -7.85 -28.99
CA PHE A 142 4.24 -8.81 -28.77
C PHE A 142 3.72 -10.26 -28.73
N LEU A 143 2.62 -10.53 -28.02
CA LEU A 143 1.99 -11.85 -27.97
C LEU A 143 1.45 -12.31 -29.35
N LYS A 144 0.87 -11.39 -30.13
CA LYS A 144 0.46 -11.65 -31.51
C LYS A 144 1.66 -11.98 -32.40
N SER A 145 2.77 -11.23 -32.27
CA SER A 145 3.99 -11.46 -33.07
C SER A 145 4.66 -12.82 -32.80
N LEU A 146 4.48 -13.35 -31.57
CA LEU A 146 4.93 -14.70 -31.19
C LEU A 146 3.98 -15.81 -31.65
N GLY A 147 2.81 -15.48 -32.22
CA GLY A 147 1.80 -16.45 -32.62
C GLY A 147 1.07 -17.12 -31.44
N ILE A 148 1.17 -16.57 -30.22
CA ILE A 148 0.53 -17.15 -29.03
C ILE A 148 -0.98 -16.85 -29.00
N ILE A 149 -1.40 -15.69 -29.53
CA ILE A 149 -2.79 -15.23 -29.56
C ILE A 149 -3.18 -14.75 -30.96
N THR A 150 -4.43 -14.98 -31.35
CA THR A 150 -5.05 -14.43 -32.57
C THR A 150 -5.74 -13.09 -32.30
N ASP A 151 -6.47 -13.01 -31.19
CA ASP A 151 -7.24 -11.83 -30.77
C ASP A 151 -6.60 -11.17 -29.54
N PRO A 152 -6.72 -9.83 -29.39
CA PRO A 152 -6.15 -9.13 -28.25
C PRO A 152 -6.81 -9.57 -26.93
N LEU A 153 -5.99 -9.83 -25.91
CA LEU A 153 -6.47 -10.15 -24.58
C LEU A 153 -6.90 -8.85 -23.87
N PRO A 154 -8.01 -8.86 -23.09
CA PRO A 154 -8.46 -7.70 -22.34
C PRO A 154 -7.62 -7.51 -21.07
N LEU A 155 -6.36 -7.07 -21.25
CA LEU A 155 -5.36 -6.93 -20.20
C LEU A 155 -5.55 -5.66 -19.35
N LEU A 156 -6.37 -4.72 -19.79
CA LEU A 156 -6.63 -3.43 -19.13
C LEU A 156 -8.05 -3.38 -18.52
N TYR A 157 -8.28 -2.48 -17.56
CA TYR A 157 -9.59 -2.24 -16.91
C TYR A 157 -10.12 -3.41 -16.08
N ASN A 158 -9.20 -4.17 -15.49
CA ASN A 158 -9.49 -5.33 -14.65
C ASN A 158 -8.62 -5.33 -13.37
N ASP A 159 -8.93 -6.20 -12.42
CA ASP A 159 -8.18 -6.29 -11.15
C ASP A 159 -6.71 -6.71 -11.33
N GLY A 160 -6.40 -7.47 -12.38
CA GLY A 160 -5.02 -7.87 -12.70
C GLY A 160 -4.16 -6.68 -13.11
N SER A 161 -4.69 -5.77 -13.92
CA SER A 161 -3.99 -4.53 -14.32
C SER A 161 -3.74 -3.60 -13.13
N ILE A 162 -4.72 -3.46 -12.24
CA ILE A 162 -4.57 -2.70 -11.00
C ILE A 162 -3.50 -3.33 -10.12
N LEU A 163 -3.57 -4.65 -9.91
CA LEU A 163 -2.59 -5.40 -9.12
C LEU A 163 -1.17 -5.22 -9.68
N LEU A 164 -0.99 -5.32 -10.99
CA LEU A 164 0.30 -5.10 -11.66
C LEU A 164 0.83 -3.69 -11.39
N GLY A 165 -0.01 -2.66 -11.59
CA GLY A 165 0.39 -1.27 -11.35
C GLY A 165 0.77 -1.00 -9.90
N LEU A 166 0.04 -1.59 -8.94
CA LEU A 166 0.34 -1.51 -7.52
C LEU A 166 1.65 -2.23 -7.18
N VAL A 167 1.85 -3.47 -7.66
CA VAL A 167 3.08 -4.25 -7.42
C VAL A 167 4.28 -3.50 -7.96
N TYR A 168 4.21 -3.01 -9.20
CA TYR A 168 5.31 -2.25 -9.80
C TYR A 168 5.62 -0.95 -9.04
N THR A 169 4.58 -0.26 -8.56
CA THR A 169 4.75 0.97 -7.78
C THR A 169 5.40 0.71 -6.43
N PHE A 170 5.00 -0.36 -5.75
CA PHE A 170 5.38 -0.59 -4.37
C PHE A 170 6.53 -1.60 -4.16
N LEU A 171 6.96 -2.31 -5.21
CA LEU A 171 8.05 -3.29 -5.15
C LEU A 171 9.33 -2.75 -4.48
N PRO A 172 9.82 -1.54 -4.79
CA PRO A 172 11.05 -1.04 -4.18
C PRO A 172 10.92 -0.87 -2.65
N PHE A 173 9.74 -0.51 -2.14
CA PHE A 173 9.49 -0.37 -0.71
C PHE A 173 9.47 -1.72 0.04
N MET A 174 9.33 -2.85 -0.66
CA MET A 174 9.55 -4.17 -0.09
C MET A 174 11.03 -4.56 -0.14
N ILE A 175 11.70 -4.29 -1.27
CA ILE A 175 13.10 -4.68 -1.48
C ILE A 175 14.01 -4.00 -0.45
N LEU A 176 13.87 -2.69 -0.23
CA LEU A 176 14.81 -1.92 0.60
C LEU A 176 14.85 -2.39 2.07
N PRO A 177 13.72 -2.57 2.78
CA PRO A 177 13.74 -3.09 4.16
C PRO A 177 14.27 -4.52 4.24
N VAL A 178 13.88 -5.40 3.32
CA VAL A 178 14.35 -6.80 3.29
C VAL A 178 15.87 -6.86 3.05
N TYR A 179 16.36 -6.09 2.08
CA TYR A 179 17.78 -5.93 1.81
C TYR A 179 18.53 -5.43 3.05
N SER A 180 18.00 -4.43 3.76
CA SER A 180 18.66 -3.85 4.94
C SER A 180 18.82 -4.85 6.09
N THR A 181 17.91 -5.82 6.20
CA THR A 181 18.02 -6.92 7.17
C THR A 181 18.97 -8.01 6.69
N LEU A 182 18.91 -8.38 5.42
CA LEU A 182 19.77 -9.42 4.85
C LEU A 182 21.25 -9.01 4.82
N GLU A 183 21.54 -7.73 4.58
CA GLU A 183 22.90 -7.17 4.62
C GLU A 183 23.62 -7.42 5.94
N ARG A 184 22.87 -7.43 7.04
CA ARG A 184 23.40 -7.52 8.40
C ARG A 184 23.66 -8.95 8.84
N ILE A 185 23.27 -9.93 8.03
CA ILE A 185 23.50 -11.35 8.33
C ILE A 185 24.99 -11.65 8.16
N ASP A 186 25.60 -12.22 9.19
CA ASP A 186 26.98 -12.73 9.12
C ASP A 186 27.04 -13.92 8.14
N PRO A 187 27.82 -13.85 7.05
CA PRO A 187 27.99 -14.95 6.11
C PRO A 187 28.40 -16.28 6.77
N ARG A 188 29.10 -16.23 7.91
CA ARG A 188 29.52 -17.43 8.66
C ARG A 188 28.35 -18.28 9.12
N LEU A 189 27.19 -17.69 9.41
CA LEU A 189 25.98 -18.45 9.78
C LEU A 189 25.52 -19.37 8.63
N ILE A 190 25.74 -18.95 7.39
CA ILE A 190 25.38 -19.72 6.19
C ILE A 190 26.41 -20.83 5.97
N GLU A 191 27.71 -20.53 6.14
CA GLU A 191 28.80 -21.51 6.04
C GLU A 191 28.63 -22.65 7.05
N VAL A 192 28.41 -22.32 8.34
CA VAL A 192 28.19 -23.31 9.40
C VAL A 192 26.96 -24.18 9.13
N ALA A 193 25.91 -23.63 8.53
CA ALA A 193 24.74 -24.42 8.16
C ALA A 193 25.08 -25.45 7.08
N TYR A 194 25.89 -25.09 6.09
CA TYR A 194 26.38 -26.04 5.08
C TYR A 194 27.34 -27.09 5.68
N ASP A 195 28.17 -26.71 6.65
CA ASP A 195 29.05 -27.65 7.38
C ASP A 195 28.24 -28.70 8.17
N LEU A 196 27.06 -28.33 8.66
CA LEU A 196 26.08 -29.24 9.28
C LEU A 196 25.25 -30.04 8.26
N TYR A 197 25.72 -30.15 7.01
CA TYR A 197 25.06 -30.85 5.91
C TYR A 197 23.65 -30.32 5.57
N ALA A 198 23.34 -29.05 5.91
CA ALA A 198 22.06 -28.47 5.51
C ALA A 198 22.05 -28.20 4.00
N ASN A 199 20.98 -28.65 3.32
CA ASN A 199 20.77 -28.32 1.91
C ASN A 199 20.29 -26.86 1.73
N ARG A 200 20.34 -26.36 0.49
CA ARG A 200 19.98 -24.95 0.16
C ARG A 200 18.60 -24.53 0.68
N TYR A 201 17.62 -25.44 0.59
CA TYR A 201 16.26 -25.18 1.07
C TYR A 201 16.21 -25.09 2.60
N ALA A 202 16.95 -25.95 3.31
CA ALA A 202 17.07 -25.91 4.76
C ALA A 202 17.75 -24.64 5.24
N VAL A 203 18.84 -24.21 4.59
CA VAL A 203 19.51 -22.93 4.88
C VAL A 203 18.55 -21.76 4.69
N PHE A 204 17.82 -21.72 3.57
CA PHE A 204 16.83 -20.68 3.33
C PHE A 204 15.75 -20.65 4.42
N ARG A 205 15.12 -21.78 4.71
CA ARG A 205 13.97 -21.85 5.62
C ARG A 205 14.36 -21.68 7.09
N ARG A 206 15.53 -22.15 7.51
CA ARG A 206 15.96 -22.18 8.93
C ARG A 206 16.89 -21.03 9.32
N VAL A 207 17.62 -20.44 8.37
CA VAL A 207 18.57 -19.36 8.65
C VAL A 207 18.11 -18.06 8.02
N ILE A 208 17.96 -18.04 6.70
CA ILE A 208 17.74 -16.79 5.95
C ILE A 208 16.35 -16.21 6.22
N TRP A 209 15.29 -17.01 6.09
CA TRP A 209 13.91 -16.54 6.26
C TRP A 209 13.60 -16.02 7.67
N PRO A 210 13.99 -16.70 8.77
CA PRO A 210 13.80 -16.18 10.11
C PRO A 210 14.52 -14.84 10.35
N LEU A 211 15.74 -14.70 9.83
CA LEU A 211 16.53 -13.46 9.94
C LEU A 211 15.98 -12.34 9.05
N ALA A 212 15.39 -12.67 7.90
CA ALA A 212 14.75 -11.71 7.00
C ALA A 212 13.32 -11.32 7.43
N LYS A 213 12.65 -12.15 8.25
CA LYS A 213 11.25 -11.96 8.69
C LYS A 213 11.00 -10.55 9.24
N PRO A 214 11.84 -9.95 10.12
CA PRO A 214 11.61 -8.59 10.61
C PRO A 214 11.60 -7.54 9.49
N GLY A 215 12.50 -7.65 8.51
CA GLY A 215 12.58 -6.74 7.37
C GLY A 215 11.42 -6.91 6.40
N ALA A 216 11.05 -8.17 6.11
CA ALA A 216 9.86 -8.51 5.32
C ALA A 216 8.58 -7.98 5.95
N LEU A 217 8.47 -8.06 7.28
CA LEU A 217 7.38 -7.51 8.05
C LEU A 217 7.32 -5.98 7.94
N VAL A 218 8.45 -5.28 8.12
CA VAL A 218 8.49 -3.81 7.93
C VAL A 218 8.08 -3.44 6.51
N GLY A 219 8.68 -4.08 5.50
CA GLY A 219 8.35 -3.89 4.09
C GLY A 219 6.87 -4.14 3.79
N ALA A 220 6.29 -5.20 4.34
CA ALA A 220 4.87 -5.51 4.17
C ALA A 220 3.96 -4.39 4.69
N SER A 221 4.34 -3.73 5.78
CA SER A 221 3.55 -2.61 6.35
C SER A 221 3.65 -1.37 5.45
N ILE A 222 4.85 -1.08 4.96
CA ILE A 222 5.14 0.06 4.08
C ILE A 222 4.48 -0.13 2.70
N VAL A 223 4.28 -1.37 2.25
CA VAL A 223 3.55 -1.65 1.00
C VAL A 223 2.03 -1.65 1.23
N PHE A 224 1.54 -2.33 2.26
CA PHE A 224 0.11 -2.54 2.48
C PHE A 224 -0.67 -1.23 2.70
N ALA A 225 -0.21 -0.36 3.60
CA ALA A 225 -0.92 0.87 3.95
C ALA A 225 -1.14 1.81 2.75
N PRO A 226 -0.11 2.18 1.96
CA PRO A 226 -0.33 3.04 0.79
C PRO A 226 -1.00 2.30 -0.37
N ALA A 227 -0.84 0.98 -0.51
CA ALA A 227 -1.57 0.22 -1.53
C ALA A 227 -3.09 0.27 -1.29
N LEU A 228 -3.53 0.20 -0.04
CA LEU A 228 -4.94 0.29 0.34
C LEU A 228 -5.54 1.68 0.04
N GLY A 229 -4.76 2.75 0.27
CA GLY A 229 -5.16 4.13 0.01
C GLY A 229 -4.91 4.63 -1.43
N SER A 230 -4.33 3.79 -2.30
CA SER A 230 -3.98 4.20 -3.67
C SER A 230 -5.23 4.43 -4.51
N PHE A 231 -5.28 5.57 -5.21
CA PHE A 231 -6.36 5.92 -6.15
C PHE A 231 -5.90 5.96 -7.62
N LEU A 232 -4.65 6.37 -7.88
CA LEU A 232 -4.13 6.54 -9.25
C LEU A 232 -4.16 5.26 -10.08
N ALA A 233 -3.64 4.15 -9.55
CA ALA A 233 -3.61 2.88 -10.26
C ALA A 233 -5.04 2.32 -10.51
N PRO A 234 -5.95 2.28 -9.52
CA PRO A 234 -7.34 1.89 -9.75
C PRO A 234 -8.08 2.77 -10.77
N ASP A 235 -7.90 4.09 -10.74
CA ASP A 235 -8.61 5.00 -11.64
C ASP A 235 -8.18 4.80 -13.09
N LEU A 236 -6.87 4.74 -13.32
CA LEU A 236 -6.30 4.66 -14.67
C LEU A 236 -6.28 3.23 -15.22
N LEU A 237 -5.84 2.25 -14.42
CA LEU A 237 -5.73 0.86 -14.87
C LEU A 237 -7.03 0.10 -14.70
N GLY A 238 -7.87 0.45 -13.72
CA GLY A 238 -9.20 -0.13 -13.51
C GLY A 238 -10.32 0.55 -14.31
N GLY A 239 -10.02 1.66 -15.00
CA GLY A 239 -10.91 2.34 -15.94
C GLY A 239 -12.15 2.95 -15.30
N GLY A 240 -12.06 3.35 -14.02
CA GLY A 240 -13.17 3.90 -13.24
C GLY A 240 -14.30 2.91 -12.91
N LYS A 241 -14.30 1.70 -13.48
CA LYS A 241 -15.31 0.65 -13.24
C LYS A 241 -15.01 -0.19 -12.02
N ARG A 242 -13.73 -0.26 -11.63
CA ARG A 242 -13.24 -1.08 -10.51
C ARG A 242 -12.83 -0.18 -9.35
N LEU A 243 -13.82 0.38 -8.69
CA LEU A 243 -13.63 1.36 -7.62
C LEU A 243 -12.98 0.71 -6.38
N LEU A 244 -11.89 1.29 -5.90
CA LEU A 244 -11.26 0.98 -4.60
C LEU A 244 -11.48 2.13 -3.62
N ILE A 245 -11.16 1.90 -2.36
CA ILE A 245 -11.46 2.87 -1.30
C ILE A 245 -10.69 4.19 -1.45
N GLY A 246 -9.44 4.15 -1.92
CA GLY A 246 -8.68 5.37 -2.22
C GLY A 246 -9.41 6.25 -3.26
N SER A 247 -9.83 5.64 -4.36
CA SER A 247 -10.61 6.29 -5.42
C SER A 247 -11.97 6.77 -4.91
N LEU A 248 -12.64 5.99 -4.05
CA LEU A 248 -13.92 6.38 -3.45
C LEU A 248 -13.76 7.64 -2.62
N VAL A 249 -12.79 7.66 -1.71
CA VAL A 249 -12.49 8.83 -0.87
C VAL A 249 -12.20 10.04 -1.74
N GLN A 250 -11.34 9.89 -2.75
CA GLN A 250 -11.01 10.97 -3.68
C GLN A 250 -12.26 11.52 -4.37
N MET A 251 -13.11 10.64 -4.91
CA MET A 251 -14.36 11.01 -5.57
C MET A 251 -15.31 11.78 -4.64
N GLN A 252 -15.36 11.46 -3.35
CA GLN A 252 -16.20 12.18 -2.39
C GLN A 252 -15.74 13.62 -2.15
N PHE A 253 -14.43 13.87 -2.16
CA PHE A 253 -13.90 15.23 -2.00
C PHE A 253 -13.96 16.05 -3.30
N THR A 254 -13.85 15.41 -4.46
CA THR A 254 -13.77 16.09 -5.76
C THR A 254 -15.13 16.17 -6.46
N THR A 255 -15.59 15.06 -7.04
CA THR A 255 -16.76 14.99 -7.92
C THR A 255 -18.06 15.09 -7.14
N SER A 256 -18.23 14.30 -6.08
CA SER A 256 -19.47 14.27 -5.29
C SER A 256 -19.57 15.42 -4.29
N ARG A 257 -18.47 16.12 -4.01
CA ARG A 257 -18.38 17.24 -3.04
C ARG A 257 -19.01 16.94 -1.67
N ASN A 258 -19.10 15.68 -1.30
CA ASN A 258 -19.61 15.20 -0.02
C ASN A 258 -18.43 15.00 0.93
N TRP A 259 -17.91 16.13 1.42
CA TRP A 259 -16.74 16.15 2.29
C TRP A 259 -16.95 15.40 3.60
N PRO A 260 -18.12 15.49 4.27
CA PRO A 260 -18.36 14.69 5.48
C PRO A 260 -18.27 13.19 5.25
N PHE A 261 -18.86 12.69 4.17
CA PHE A 261 -18.80 11.26 3.86
C PHE A 261 -17.39 10.82 3.46
N GLY A 262 -16.67 11.62 2.66
CA GLY A 262 -15.27 11.36 2.34
C GLY A 262 -14.36 11.34 3.58
N ALA A 263 -14.61 12.24 4.53
CA ALA A 263 -13.88 12.30 5.78
C ALA A 263 -14.19 11.10 6.69
N ALA A 264 -15.46 10.71 6.81
CA ALA A 264 -15.88 9.53 7.55
C ALA A 264 -15.23 8.25 6.98
N LEU A 265 -15.24 8.07 5.66
CA LEU A 265 -14.54 6.96 4.99
C LEU A 265 -13.05 6.95 5.31
N SER A 266 -12.40 8.11 5.25
CA SER A 266 -10.96 8.25 5.54
C SER A 266 -10.64 7.83 6.99
N ILE A 267 -11.49 8.19 7.94
CA ILE A 267 -11.32 7.84 9.36
C ILE A 267 -11.53 6.34 9.57
N VAL A 268 -12.59 5.76 9.00
CA VAL A 268 -12.86 4.32 9.11
C VAL A 268 -11.67 3.51 8.59
N VAL A 269 -11.11 3.89 7.44
CA VAL A 269 -9.92 3.25 6.87
C VAL A 269 -8.71 3.44 7.77
N THR A 270 -8.45 4.66 8.23
CA THR A 270 -7.31 4.99 9.08
C THR A 270 -7.34 4.18 10.38
N ILE A 271 -8.49 4.15 11.05
CA ILE A 271 -8.70 3.33 12.26
C ILE A 271 -8.52 1.85 11.93
N GLY A 272 -9.07 1.36 10.82
CA GLY A 272 -8.91 -0.03 10.39
C GLY A 272 -7.44 -0.42 10.21
N VAL A 273 -6.64 0.42 9.52
CA VAL A 273 -5.20 0.19 9.33
C VAL A 273 -4.45 0.25 10.67
N LEU A 274 -4.76 1.22 11.52
CA LEU A 274 -4.16 1.34 12.85
C LEU A 274 -4.43 0.10 13.71
N LEU A 275 -5.66 -0.42 13.71
CA LEU A 275 -6.02 -1.63 14.44
C LEU A 275 -5.24 -2.86 13.94
N ILE A 276 -5.10 -3.01 12.62
CA ILE A 276 -4.29 -4.09 12.02
C ILE A 276 -2.82 -3.99 12.48
N PHE A 277 -2.26 -2.78 12.48
CA PHE A 277 -0.87 -2.56 12.90
C PHE A 277 -0.67 -2.73 14.41
N LEU A 278 -1.62 -2.28 15.23
CA LEU A 278 -1.59 -2.48 16.68
C LEU A 278 -1.69 -3.96 17.04
N ALA A 279 -2.64 -4.70 16.46
CA ALA A 279 -2.78 -6.14 16.68
C ALA A 279 -1.49 -6.89 16.32
N ARG A 280 -0.82 -6.46 15.25
CA ARG A 280 0.46 -7.01 14.83
C ARG A 280 1.62 -6.66 15.76
N SER A 281 1.71 -5.41 16.22
CA SER A 281 2.76 -4.98 17.14
C SER A 281 2.74 -5.75 18.47
N ARG A 282 1.53 -6.10 18.95
CA ARG A 282 1.34 -6.93 20.15
C ARG A 282 1.88 -8.34 19.96
N LYS A 283 1.56 -9.00 18.83
CA LYS A 283 2.07 -10.34 18.51
C LYS A 283 3.59 -10.38 18.40
N VAL A 284 4.22 -9.37 17.79
CA VAL A 284 5.69 -9.30 17.70
C VAL A 284 6.34 -9.15 19.07
N LYS A 285 5.72 -8.39 19.98
CA LYS A 285 6.21 -8.22 21.37
C LYS A 285 6.05 -9.49 22.20
N GLU A 286 5.07 -10.34 21.90
CA GLU A 286 4.88 -11.65 22.51
C GLU A 286 5.90 -12.69 22.00
N GLU A 287 6.20 -12.70 20.70
CA GLU A 287 7.23 -13.59 20.10
C GLU A 287 8.67 -13.22 20.51
N GLY A 288 8.90 -12.00 21.01
CA GLY A 288 10.22 -11.49 21.43
C GLY A 288 10.53 -11.62 22.92
N ARG A 289 9.70 -12.34 23.71
CA ARG A 289 10.02 -12.68 25.10
C ARG A 289 10.77 -14.03 25.14
N PRO A 290 12.00 -14.08 25.67
CA PRO A 290 12.69 -15.35 25.92
C PRO A 290 11.93 -16.20 26.96
#